data_AF-A0A5C5VLA9-F1
#
_entry.id   AF-A0A5C5VLA9-F1
#
_cell.length_a   1.000
_cell.length_b   1.000
_cell.length_c   1.000
_cell.angle_alpha   90.00
_cell.angle_beta   90.00
_cell.angle_gamma   90.00
#
_symmetry.space_group_name_H-M   'P 1'
#
loop_
_entity.id
_entity.type
_entity.pdbx_description
1 polymer ?
#
loop_
_entity_poly.entity_id
_entity_poly.type
_entity_poly.pdbx_seq_one_letter_code
_entity_poly.pdbx_strand_id
1 'polypeptide(L)'
;MPQSAHVLTFPVDHIIARQHGGETVLENLALSCVRYNSDKGPNSAGIAPQSQILTRLFHPRDDRWDDHFTLDGALIHGITSIGRTTVELLQMNHQDYVTLRASLIFGRQVPTNFGVALTRLSLAPSSKRDKPSNRLPTSSRTYLTFAHSS
;
A
#
# COMPACT_ATOMS: atom_id res chain seq x y z
N MET A 1 -0.46 -2.83 -3.84
CA MET A 1 -1.80 -2.24 -4.07
C MET A 1 -2.00 -2.08 -5.56
N PRO A 2 -3.18 -2.40 -6.13
CA PRO A 2 -3.45 -2.21 -7.55
C PRO A 2 -3.66 -0.73 -7.90
N GLN A 3 -3.27 -0.32 -9.12
CA GLN A 3 -3.49 1.04 -9.64
C GLN A 3 -4.97 1.46 -9.60
N SER A 4 -5.90 0.55 -9.84
CA SER A 4 -7.35 0.79 -9.81
C SER A 4 -7.88 1.23 -8.44
N ALA A 5 -7.12 1.02 -7.37
CA ALA A 5 -7.46 1.44 -6.03
C ALA A 5 -6.97 2.85 -5.67
N HIS A 6 -6.28 3.53 -6.61
CA HIS A 6 -5.77 4.88 -6.42
C HIS A 6 -6.37 5.86 -7.43
N VAL A 7 -6.69 7.07 -6.94
CA VAL A 7 -7.22 8.17 -7.76
C VAL A 7 -6.16 8.72 -8.72
N LEU A 8 -4.88 8.66 -8.32
CA LEU A 8 -3.75 9.13 -9.12
C LEU A 8 -3.02 7.95 -9.76
N THR A 9 -2.63 8.14 -11.02
CA THR A 9 -1.66 7.26 -11.71
C THR A 9 -0.36 7.20 -10.91
N PHE A 10 0.20 6.00 -10.77
CA PHE A 10 1.49 5.82 -10.12
C PHE A 10 2.58 6.48 -10.97
N PRO A 11 3.30 7.48 -10.44
CA PRO A 11 4.49 7.96 -11.10
C PRO A 11 5.55 6.86 -11.20
N VAL A 12 6.39 7.00 -12.22
CA VAL A 12 7.65 6.28 -12.31
C VAL A 12 8.62 6.88 -11.30
N ASP A 13 9.14 6.04 -10.42
CA ASP A 13 10.12 6.38 -9.39
C ASP A 13 11.43 5.61 -9.62
N HIS A 14 12.54 6.22 -9.22
CA HIS A 14 13.86 5.60 -9.24
C HIS A 14 14.06 4.77 -7.96
N ILE A 15 14.42 3.50 -8.11
CA ILE A 15 14.70 2.62 -6.96
C ILE A 15 15.91 3.17 -6.18
N ILE A 16 17.01 3.42 -6.89
CA ILE A 16 18.14 4.23 -6.44
C ILE A 16 17.93 5.65 -6.94
N ALA A 17 17.74 6.61 -6.03
CA ALA A 17 17.49 7.99 -6.40
C ALA A 17 18.64 8.59 -7.23
N ARG A 18 18.31 9.48 -8.18
CA ARG A 18 19.31 10.19 -9.00
C ARG A 18 20.35 10.94 -8.17
N GLN A 19 19.96 11.48 -7.02
CA GLN A 19 20.91 12.15 -6.11
C GLN A 19 22.01 11.22 -5.55
N HIS A 20 21.80 9.92 -5.59
CA HIS A 20 22.76 8.89 -5.21
C HIS A 20 23.41 8.23 -6.44
N GLY A 21 23.30 8.83 -7.62
CA GLY A 21 23.89 8.32 -8.86
C GLY A 21 23.04 7.28 -9.59
N GLY A 22 21.77 7.08 -9.20
CA GLY A 22 20.89 6.14 -9.90
C GLY A 22 20.58 6.58 -11.33
N GLU A 23 20.79 5.68 -12.29
CA GLU A 23 20.55 5.92 -13.71
C GLU A 23 19.06 5.87 -14.06
N THR A 24 18.66 6.54 -15.13
CA THR A 24 17.27 6.47 -15.65
C THR A 24 17.17 5.34 -16.67
N VAL A 25 17.23 4.11 -16.15
CA VAL A 25 17.16 2.85 -16.91
C VAL A 25 16.03 1.98 -16.35
N LEU A 26 15.45 1.11 -17.17
CA LEU A 26 14.22 0.37 -16.82
C LEU A 26 14.38 -0.45 -15.52
N GLU A 27 15.57 -0.99 -15.30
CA GLU A 27 15.97 -1.80 -14.16
C GLU A 27 15.98 -1.00 -12.84
N ASN A 28 16.24 0.30 -12.93
CA ASN A 28 16.22 1.22 -11.79
C ASN A 28 14.88 1.97 -11.66
N LEU A 29 13.87 1.65 -12.47
CA LEU A 29 12.57 2.32 -12.47
C LEU A 29 11.45 1.37 -12.02
N ALA A 30 10.58 1.88 -11.15
CA ALA A 30 9.40 1.18 -10.68
C ALA A 30 8.20 2.14 -10.54
N LEU A 31 6.98 1.60 -10.67
CA LEU A 31 5.78 2.36 -10.38
C LEU A 31 5.59 2.44 -8.86
N SER A 32 5.50 3.66 -8.34
CA SER A 32 5.27 3.91 -6.92
C SER A 32 4.13 4.90 -6.76
N CYS A 33 3.29 4.74 -5.73
CA CYS A 33 2.28 5.74 -5.46
C CYS A 33 2.93 7.02 -4.89
N VAL A 34 2.28 8.18 -5.08
CA VAL A 34 2.84 9.50 -4.69
C VAL A 34 3.29 9.53 -3.22
N ARG A 35 2.53 8.92 -2.32
CA ARG A 35 2.89 8.89 -0.89
C ARG A 35 4.09 7.98 -0.61
N TYR A 36 4.13 6.75 -1.12
CA TYR A 36 5.31 5.90 -0.94
C TYR A 36 6.56 6.53 -1.53
N ASN A 37 6.44 7.20 -2.68
CA ASN A 37 7.54 7.99 -3.24
C ASN A 37 7.96 9.14 -2.29
N SER A 38 6.99 9.87 -1.72
CA SER A 38 7.27 10.95 -0.76
C SER A 38 7.92 10.44 0.54
N ASP A 39 7.43 9.33 1.08
CA ASP A 39 7.94 8.70 2.30
C ASP A 39 9.34 8.09 2.07
N LYS A 40 9.56 7.48 0.90
CA LYS A 40 10.89 7.02 0.46
C LYS A 40 11.85 8.20 0.34
N GLY A 41 11.41 9.28 -0.30
CA GLY A 41 12.27 10.38 -0.72
C GLY A 41 13.48 9.83 -1.49
N PRO A 42 14.70 10.25 -1.15
CA PRO A 42 15.87 9.71 -1.81
C PRO A 42 16.39 8.40 -1.21
N ASN A 43 15.81 7.92 -0.11
CA ASN A 43 16.37 6.82 0.65
C ASN A 43 16.34 5.51 -0.16
N SER A 44 17.49 4.85 -0.23
CA SER A 44 17.63 3.45 -0.68
C SER A 44 17.84 2.48 0.50
N ALA A 45 17.98 3.02 1.70
CA ALA A 45 18.16 2.29 2.95
C ALA A 45 17.54 3.05 4.12
N GLY A 46 17.26 2.34 5.21
CA GLY A 46 16.79 2.89 6.47
C GLY A 46 17.38 2.14 7.66
N ILE A 47 17.17 2.64 8.87
CA ILE A 47 17.61 1.95 10.08
C ILE A 47 16.59 0.87 10.43
N ALA A 48 17.04 -0.38 10.56
CA ALA A 48 16.17 -1.47 10.97
C ALA A 48 15.73 -1.26 12.44
N PRO A 49 14.43 -1.32 12.76
CA PRO A 49 13.92 -0.88 14.07
C PRO A 49 14.47 -1.71 15.23
N GLN A 50 14.70 -3.00 14.98
CA GLN A 50 15.07 -3.97 16.02
C GLN A 50 16.59 -4.06 16.23
N SER A 51 17.36 -4.01 15.14
CA SER A 51 18.81 -4.17 15.21
C SER A 51 19.56 -2.84 15.22
N GLN A 52 18.88 -1.73 14.89
CA GLN A 52 19.49 -0.41 14.69
C GLN A 52 20.61 -0.43 13.63
N ILE A 53 20.55 -1.40 12.71
CA ILE A 53 21.51 -1.56 11.61
C ILE A 53 20.95 -0.91 10.35
N LEU A 54 21.79 -0.15 9.65
CA LEU A 54 21.48 0.35 8.32
C LEU A 54 21.17 -0.83 7.38
N THR A 55 19.96 -0.86 6.86
CA THR A 55 19.44 -1.95 6.04
C THR A 55 18.84 -1.35 4.77
N ARG A 56 19.20 -1.92 3.61
CA ARG A 56 18.60 -1.50 2.34
C ARG A 56 17.08 -1.69 2.33
N LEU A 57 16.40 -0.87 1.55
CA LEU A 57 14.98 -1.05 1.26
C LEU A 57 14.78 -2.21 0.26
N PHE A 58 13.54 -2.69 0.19
CA PHE A 58 13.10 -3.68 -0.78
C PHE A 58 13.32 -3.17 -2.22
N HIS A 59 13.90 -4.03 -3.06
CA HIS A 59 14.17 -3.77 -4.46
C HIS A 59 13.13 -4.48 -5.34
N PRO A 60 12.12 -3.79 -5.88
CA PRO A 60 10.98 -4.45 -6.53
C PRO A 60 11.32 -5.21 -7.82
N ARG A 61 12.53 -5.06 -8.36
CA ARG A 61 13.02 -5.81 -9.52
C ARG A 61 13.87 -7.04 -9.17
N ASP A 62 14.49 -7.02 -7.98
CA ASP A 62 15.51 -8.02 -7.62
C ASP A 62 15.05 -8.90 -6.46
N ASP A 63 14.18 -8.37 -5.60
CA ASP A 63 13.66 -9.07 -4.43
C ASP A 63 12.29 -9.69 -4.71
N ARG A 64 12.08 -10.91 -4.21
CA ARG A 64 10.77 -11.55 -4.22
C ARG A 64 9.96 -11.05 -3.03
N TRP A 65 8.71 -10.66 -3.28
CA TRP A 65 7.82 -10.15 -2.23
C TRP A 65 7.64 -11.14 -1.07
N ASP A 66 7.35 -12.42 -1.40
CA ASP A 66 7.04 -13.46 -0.42
C ASP A 66 8.25 -13.84 0.46
N ASP A 67 9.47 -13.48 0.06
CA ASP A 67 10.68 -13.70 0.85
C ASP A 67 10.83 -12.65 1.96
N HIS A 68 10.16 -11.50 1.84
CA HIS A 68 10.35 -10.35 2.73
C HIS A 68 9.09 -9.93 3.47
N PHE A 69 7.92 -10.27 2.96
CA PHE A 69 6.65 -9.81 3.50
C PHE A 69 5.64 -10.94 3.67
N THR A 70 4.77 -10.76 4.65
CA THR A 70 3.54 -11.54 4.80
C THR A 70 2.35 -10.62 5.05
N LEU A 71 1.15 -11.11 4.78
CA LEU A 71 -0.11 -10.42 5.05
C LEU A 71 -0.78 -11.05 6.27
N ASP A 72 -1.15 -10.23 7.25
CA ASP A 72 -2.07 -10.57 8.32
C ASP A 72 -3.35 -9.74 8.16
N GLY A 73 -4.34 -10.34 7.51
CA GLY A 73 -5.51 -9.60 7.02
C GLY A 73 -5.11 -8.44 6.12
N ALA A 74 -5.38 -7.21 6.58
CA ALA A 74 -5.06 -5.98 5.88
C ALA A 74 -3.75 -5.32 6.34
N LEU A 75 -2.94 -5.99 7.17
CA LEU A 75 -1.63 -5.52 7.61
C LEU A 75 -0.51 -6.23 6.84
N ILE A 76 0.56 -5.49 6.54
CA ILE A 76 1.78 -6.05 5.92
C ILE A 76 2.85 -6.15 7.00
N HIS A 77 3.40 -7.34 7.19
CA HIS A 77 4.50 -7.57 8.12
C HIS A 77 5.79 -7.87 7.36
N GLY A 78 6.87 -7.19 7.75
CA GLY A 78 8.21 -7.54 7.32
C GLY A 78 8.74 -8.75 8.08
N ILE A 79 9.07 -9.84 7.37
CA ILE A 79 9.62 -11.06 7.99
C ILE A 79 11.16 -11.07 7.97
N THR A 80 11.79 -10.22 7.15
CA THR A 80 13.23 -9.95 7.15
C THR A 80 13.54 -8.54 7.67
N SER A 81 14.83 -8.24 7.90
CA SER A 81 15.28 -6.87 8.21
C SER A 81 14.89 -5.90 7.09
N ILE A 82 15.13 -6.26 5.83
CA ILE A 82 14.75 -5.47 4.64
C ILE A 82 13.24 -5.19 4.65
N GLY A 83 12.43 -6.23 4.87
CA GLY A 83 10.98 -6.09 4.90
C GLY A 83 10.50 -5.17 6.02
N ARG A 84 11.05 -5.31 7.23
CA ARG A 84 10.69 -4.47 8.39
C ARG A 84 11.07 -3.01 8.17
N THR A 85 12.31 -2.76 7.74
CA THR A 85 12.78 -1.41 7.41
C THR A 85 11.91 -0.79 6.32
N THR A 86 11.51 -1.56 5.31
CA THR A 86 10.65 -1.06 4.22
C THR A 86 9.24 -0.72 4.70
N VAL A 87 8.61 -1.61 5.49
CA VAL A 87 7.26 -1.35 6.03
C VAL A 87 7.22 -0.09 6.87
N GLU A 88 8.25 0.11 7.70
CA GLU A 88 8.34 1.28 8.58
C GLU A 88 8.68 2.55 7.80
N LEU A 89 9.73 2.54 6.97
CA LEU A 89 10.15 3.73 6.24
C LEU A 89 9.07 4.21 5.27
N LEU A 90 8.43 3.29 4.54
CA LEU A 90 7.36 3.63 3.58
C LEU A 90 5.98 3.73 4.23
N GLN A 91 5.88 3.60 5.57
CA GLN A 91 4.61 3.68 6.30
C GLN A 91 3.51 2.81 5.67
N MET A 92 3.85 1.58 5.27
CA MET A 92 2.96 0.73 4.47
C MET A 92 1.66 0.38 5.19
N ASN A 93 1.65 0.47 6.52
CA ASN A 93 0.48 0.26 7.37
C ASN A 93 -0.15 1.55 7.90
N HIS A 94 0.06 2.69 7.25
CA HIS A 94 -0.75 3.88 7.51
C HIS A 94 -2.25 3.53 7.42
N GLN A 95 -3.06 4.09 8.30
CA GLN A 95 -4.48 3.71 8.50
C GLN A 95 -5.28 3.73 7.19
N ASP A 96 -5.04 4.72 6.34
CA ASP A 96 -5.66 4.84 5.01
C ASP A 96 -5.42 3.59 4.14
N TYR A 97 -4.19 3.06 4.14
CA TYR A 97 -3.83 1.88 3.35
C TYR A 97 -4.34 0.58 3.95
N VAL A 98 -4.40 0.49 5.27
CA VAL A 98 -5.00 -0.66 5.95
C VAL A 98 -6.49 -0.71 5.61
N THR A 99 -7.17 0.43 5.68
CA THR A 99 -8.60 0.58 5.34
C THR A 99 -8.85 0.23 3.88
N LEU A 100 -8.02 0.73 2.96
CA LEU A 100 -8.10 0.42 1.54
C LEU A 100 -7.87 -1.08 1.25
N ARG A 101 -6.84 -1.68 1.85
CA ARG A 101 -6.59 -3.13 1.73
C ARG A 101 -7.78 -3.93 2.22
N ALA A 102 -8.30 -3.58 3.39
CA ALA A 102 -9.44 -4.26 3.98
C ALA A 102 -10.66 -4.18 3.03
N SER A 103 -10.94 -3.00 2.46
CA SER A 103 -12.07 -2.84 1.53
C SER A 103 -11.91 -3.73 0.29
N LEU A 104 -10.70 -3.83 -0.26
CA LEU A 104 -10.37 -4.70 -1.40
C LEU A 104 -10.47 -6.19 -1.05
N ILE A 105 -9.97 -6.62 0.10
CA ILE A 105 -10.00 -8.02 0.56
C ILE A 105 -11.45 -8.46 0.83
N PHE A 106 -12.25 -7.60 1.47
CA PHE A 106 -13.62 -7.92 1.89
C PHE A 106 -14.68 -7.48 0.87
N GLY A 107 -14.29 -7.02 -0.32
CA GLY A 107 -15.19 -6.72 -1.44
C GLY A 107 -16.12 -5.51 -1.24
N ARG A 108 -15.80 -4.58 -0.32
CA ARG A 108 -16.54 -3.31 -0.18
C ARG A 108 -15.83 -2.20 -0.96
N GLN A 109 -16.60 -1.51 -1.79
CA GLN A 109 -16.14 -0.38 -2.61
C GLN A 109 -15.25 0.58 -1.83
N VAL A 110 -14.17 1.02 -2.49
CA VAL A 110 -13.28 2.07 -1.97
C VAL A 110 -14.10 3.35 -1.84
N PRO A 111 -14.19 4.00 -0.67
CA PRO A 111 -14.76 5.33 -0.62
C PRO A 111 -13.84 6.26 -1.43
N THR A 112 -14.33 6.74 -2.56
CA THR A 112 -13.65 7.71 -3.45
C THR A 112 -13.43 9.08 -2.82
N ASN A 113 -13.79 9.27 -1.55
CA ASN A 113 -13.68 10.54 -0.84
C ASN A 113 -12.62 10.46 0.26
N PHE A 114 -11.35 10.50 -0.13
CA PHE A 114 -10.31 11.03 0.75
C PHE A 114 -10.39 12.57 0.71
N GLY A 115 -11.12 13.15 1.67
CA GLY A 115 -10.95 14.51 2.17
C GLY A 115 -10.95 15.68 1.17
N VAL A 116 -12.13 16.09 0.70
CA VAL A 116 -12.42 17.53 0.51
C VAL A 116 -13.47 17.91 1.53
N ALA A 117 -13.06 18.62 2.57
CA ALA A 117 -13.96 19.35 3.44
C ALA A 117 -14.58 20.49 2.60
N LEU A 118 -15.73 20.21 1.98
CA LEU A 118 -16.61 21.24 1.45
C LEU A 118 -17.96 21.12 2.14
N THR A 119 -18.11 22.02 3.09
CA THR A 119 -19.35 22.50 3.71
C THR A 119 -20.55 22.40 2.77
N ARG A 120 -21.54 21.59 3.14
CA ARG A 120 -22.95 22.00 3.08
C ARG A 120 -23.71 21.39 4.25
N LEU A 121 -23.83 22.21 5.29
CA LEU A 121 -24.93 22.15 6.23
C LEU A 121 -26.23 22.31 5.43
N SER A 122 -27.02 21.25 5.28
CA SER A 122 -28.41 21.36 4.84
C SER A 122 -29.22 20.15 5.32
N LEU A 123 -29.85 20.34 6.48
CA LEU A 123 -31.22 19.94 6.83
C LEU A 123 -31.68 18.53 6.42
N ALA A 124 -31.75 17.62 7.39
CA ALA A 124 -32.76 16.55 7.37
C ALA A 124 -34.04 17.05 8.08
N PRO A 125 -35.21 16.53 7.69
CA PRO A 125 -35.96 15.84 8.73
C PRO A 125 -36.47 14.45 8.33
N SER A 126 -36.26 13.53 9.28
CA SER A 126 -37.21 12.51 9.79
C SER A 126 -37.43 11.18 9.05
N SER A 127 -37.32 10.10 9.87
CA SER A 127 -38.16 8.87 9.89
C SER A 127 -38.01 7.90 8.69
N LYS A 128 -37.69 6.61 8.82
CA LYS A 128 -38.16 5.56 9.75
C LYS A 128 -37.28 4.28 9.63
N ARG A 129 -37.46 3.37 10.58
CA ARG A 129 -36.78 2.09 10.85
C ARG A 129 -36.91 1.05 9.71
N ASP A 130 -35.93 0.14 9.60
CA ASP A 130 -36.19 -1.33 9.56
C ASP A 130 -34.96 -2.21 9.89
N LYS A 131 -35.24 -3.39 10.46
CA LYS A 131 -34.34 -4.38 11.10
C LYS A 131 -33.56 -5.29 10.11
N PRO A 132 -32.49 -6.00 10.55
CA PRO A 132 -31.63 -6.76 9.65
C PRO A 132 -32.12 -8.20 9.41
N SER A 133 -32.00 -8.68 8.17
CA SER A 133 -32.21 -10.08 7.79
C SER A 133 -30.89 -10.72 7.38
N ASN A 134 -30.61 -11.84 8.03
CA ASN A 134 -29.44 -12.70 7.95
C ASN A 134 -29.36 -13.44 6.60
N ARG A 135 -28.21 -13.42 5.92
CA ARG A 135 -27.81 -14.43 4.93
C ARG A 135 -26.30 -14.35 4.65
N LEU A 136 -25.56 -15.37 5.08
CA LEU A 136 -24.20 -15.66 4.64
C LEU A 136 -24.24 -16.22 3.22
N PRO A 137 -23.24 -15.91 2.37
CA PRO A 137 -22.79 -16.88 1.40
C PRO A 137 -21.31 -17.26 1.62
N THR A 138 -21.16 -18.57 1.54
CA THR A 138 -19.99 -19.43 1.43
C THR A 138 -18.90 -18.97 0.46
N SER A 139 -17.65 -19.19 0.86
CA SER A 139 -16.47 -19.61 0.08
C SER A 139 -16.28 -19.04 -1.33
N SER A 140 -15.22 -18.28 -1.52
CA SER A 140 -14.29 -18.50 -2.65
C SER A 140 -12.92 -17.92 -2.33
N ARG A 141 -11.96 -18.84 -2.30
CA ARG A 141 -10.54 -18.64 -2.04
C ARG A 141 -9.90 -18.14 -3.34
N THR A 142 -9.57 -16.86 -3.44
CA THR A 142 -8.83 -16.31 -4.59
C THR A 142 -7.50 -15.75 -4.10
N TYR A 143 -6.45 -16.54 -4.29
CA TYR A 143 -5.08 -16.08 -4.18
C TYR A 143 -4.80 -15.15 -5.37
N LEU A 144 -4.53 -13.87 -5.11
CA LEU A 144 -3.98 -12.95 -6.11
C LEU A 144 -2.45 -13.11 -6.12
N THR A 145 -1.97 -14.08 -6.89
CA THR A 145 -0.61 -14.10 -7.42
C THR A 145 -0.45 -12.92 -8.39
N PHE A 146 0.38 -11.93 -8.05
CA PHE A 146 0.88 -10.97 -9.04
C PHE A 146 2.15 -11.54 -9.66
N ALA A 147 1.95 -12.14 -10.84
CA ALA A 147 3.01 -12.60 -11.72
C ALA A 147 3.74 -11.42 -12.37
N HIS A 148 5.01 -11.68 -12.67
CA HIS A 148 5.96 -10.86 -13.40
C HIS A 148 5.38 -10.24 -14.67
N SER A 149 5.86 -9.03 -14.99
CA SER A 149 5.87 -8.56 -16.38
C SER A 149 7.32 -8.52 -16.86
N SER A 150 7.52 -9.29 -17.93
CA SER A 150 8.70 -9.41 -18.78
C SER A 150 9.21 -8.10 -19.35
#